data_AF-A0A8I1W7Y8-F1
#
_entry.id   AF-A0A8I1W7Y8-F1
#
_cell.length_a   1.000
_cell.length_b   1.000
_cell.length_c   1.000
_cell.angle_alpha   90.00
_cell.angle_beta   90.00
_cell.angle_gamma   90.00
#
_symmetry.space_group_name_H-M   'P 1'
#
loop_
_entity.id
_entity.type
_entity.pdbx_description
1 polymer ?
#
loop_
_entity_poly.entity_id
_entity_poly.type
_entity_poly.pdbx_seq_one_letter_code
_entity_poly.pdbx_strand_id
1 'polypeptide(L)'
;MNYKNAVVLAVCKRLIGWVLLITGMLSTLVSILKFLSLHIDNGSMAAAFLADPYKQLYIFVYGKTDFLSFFWNNSPVPDLGSLTSTNSLYFFAVYIMIFIGSAVKNSGAKLSSRLFKTGEQIEDQLMEDQIKGVTSRSRAEIRSTLSIPDYSIFRQLLWEIIPFVITSGLMFGFYKMFGF
;
A
#
# COMPACT_ATOMS: atom_id res chain seq x y z
N MET A 1 0.67 21.70 16.79
CA MET A 1 0.49 21.84 15.33
C MET A 1 -0.81 22.58 15.07
N ASN A 2 -0.87 23.53 14.13
CA ASN A 2 -2.12 24.21 13.77
C ASN A 2 -3.10 23.23 13.09
N TYR A 3 -4.41 23.31 13.38
CA TYR A 3 -5.44 22.38 12.87
C TYR A 3 -5.41 22.26 11.34
N LYS A 4 -5.25 23.38 10.62
CA LYS A 4 -5.12 23.38 9.15
C LYS A 4 -3.92 22.54 8.68
N ASN A 5 -2.78 22.64 9.37
CA ASN A 5 -1.58 21.88 9.04
C ASN A 5 -1.76 20.38 9.32
N ALA A 6 -2.56 20.02 10.31
CA ALA A 6 -2.88 18.62 10.63
C ALA A 6 -3.75 17.96 9.56
N VAL A 7 -4.73 18.68 9.02
CA VAL A 7 -5.57 18.21 7.91
C VAL A 7 -4.73 18.00 6.66
N VAL A 8 -3.88 18.96 6.29
CA VAL A 8 -2.98 18.85 5.14
C VAL A 8 -2.04 17.64 5.31
N LEU A 9 -1.45 17.47 6.48
CA LEU A 9 -0.58 16.31 6.76
C LEU A 9 -1.33 14.97 6.60
N ALA A 10 -2.57 14.88 7.06
CA ALA A 10 -3.39 13.68 6.93
C ALA A 10 -3.68 13.33 5.46
N VAL A 11 -4.01 14.34 4.64
CA VAL A 11 -4.26 14.18 3.20
C VAL A 11 -2.98 13.79 2.46
N CYS A 12 -1.86 14.46 2.74
CA CYS A 12 -0.56 14.14 2.14
C CYS A 12 -0.14 12.69 2.45
N LYS A 13 -0.25 12.24 3.71
CA LYS A 13 0.02 10.85 4.09
C LYS A 13 -0.86 9.89 3.29
N ARG A 14 -2.16 10.18 3.13
CA ARG A 14 -3.07 9.33 2.36
C ARG A 14 -2.70 9.26 0.87
N LEU A 15 -2.36 10.38 0.24
CA LEU A 15 -1.95 10.45 -1.17
C LEU A 15 -0.64 9.70 -1.42
N ILE A 16 0.37 9.95 -0.60
CA ILE A 16 1.67 9.26 -0.69
C ILE A 16 1.48 7.76 -0.52
N GLY A 17 0.69 7.34 0.47
CA GLY A 17 0.39 5.92 0.68
C GLY A 17 -0.29 5.26 -0.52
N TRP A 18 -1.23 5.95 -1.17
CA TRP A 18 -1.86 5.47 -2.40
C TRP A 18 -0.89 5.35 -3.58
N VAL A 19 -0.03 6.35 -3.78
CA VAL A 19 0.98 6.32 -4.86
C VAL A 19 1.93 5.16 -4.67
N LEU A 20 2.47 4.97 -3.47
CA LEU A 20 3.37 3.86 -3.14
C LEU A 20 2.68 2.50 -3.34
N LEU A 21 1.45 2.37 -2.87
CA LEU A 21 0.68 1.12 -2.95
C LEU A 21 0.38 0.75 -4.40
N ILE A 22 -0.13 1.68 -5.21
CA ILE A 22 -0.45 1.42 -6.63
C ILE A 22 0.82 1.08 -7.41
N THR A 23 1.89 1.85 -7.20
CA THR A 23 3.18 1.62 -7.87
C THR A 23 3.75 0.25 -7.52
N GLY A 24 3.76 -0.11 -6.23
CA GLY A 24 4.22 -1.42 -5.78
C GLY A 24 3.35 -2.55 -6.33
N MET A 25 2.02 -2.42 -6.30
CA MET A 25 1.10 -3.43 -6.82
C MET A 25 1.28 -3.67 -8.32
N LEU A 26 1.33 -2.60 -9.13
CA LEU A 26 1.55 -2.71 -10.57
C LEU A 26 2.89 -3.39 -10.86
N SER A 27 3.96 -2.97 -10.17
CA SER A 27 5.26 -3.60 -10.36
C SER A 27 5.25 -5.07 -9.99
N THR A 28 4.59 -5.44 -8.88
CA THR A 28 4.55 -6.84 -8.42
C THR A 28 3.72 -7.71 -9.37
N LEU A 29 2.61 -7.20 -9.91
CA LEU A 29 1.81 -7.87 -10.93
C LEU A 29 2.63 -8.14 -12.19
N VAL A 30 3.34 -7.12 -12.69
CA VAL A 30 4.23 -7.25 -13.85
C VAL A 30 5.35 -8.25 -13.57
N SER A 31 5.98 -8.19 -12.39
CA SER A 31 7.00 -9.16 -11.96
C SER A 31 6.49 -10.59 -11.98
N ILE A 32 5.27 -10.85 -11.48
CA ILE A 32 4.65 -12.19 -11.50
C ILE A 32 4.37 -12.64 -12.94
N LEU A 33 3.86 -11.74 -13.79
CA LEU A 33 3.62 -12.05 -15.20
C LEU A 33 4.91 -12.43 -15.93
N LYS A 34 5.97 -11.65 -15.75
CA LYS A 34 7.29 -11.96 -16.32
C LYS A 34 7.83 -13.27 -15.75
N PHE A 35 7.74 -13.48 -14.44
CA PHE A 35 8.22 -14.70 -13.78
C PHE A 35 7.57 -15.95 -14.38
N LEU A 36 6.24 -15.95 -14.46
CA LEU A 36 5.49 -17.09 -14.96
C LEU A 36 5.77 -17.32 -16.45
N SER A 37 5.93 -16.27 -17.27
CA SER A 37 6.28 -16.45 -18.69
C SER A 37 7.62 -17.14 -18.93
N LEU A 38 8.58 -16.93 -18.02
CA LEU A 38 9.94 -17.46 -18.14
C LEU A 38 10.07 -18.88 -17.60
N HIS A 39 9.25 -19.23 -16.62
CA HIS A 39 9.38 -20.51 -15.91
C HIS A 39 8.19 -21.45 -16.13
N ILE A 40 7.14 -21.09 -16.87
CA ILE A 40 6.01 -22.02 -17.07
C ILE A 40 6.41 -23.28 -17.85
N ASP A 41 7.57 -23.28 -18.52
CA ASP A 41 8.08 -24.41 -19.31
C ASP A 41 8.90 -25.43 -18.47
N ASN A 42 8.54 -25.68 -17.22
CA ASN A 42 9.32 -26.53 -16.31
C ASN A 42 9.25 -28.04 -16.58
N GLY A 43 8.78 -28.46 -17.76
CA GLY A 43 8.73 -29.87 -18.16
C GLY A 43 7.70 -30.73 -17.42
N SER A 44 6.89 -30.16 -16.52
CA SER A 44 5.76 -30.87 -15.89
C SER A 44 4.55 -30.92 -16.86
N MET A 45 3.81 -32.02 -16.83
CA MET A 45 2.66 -32.24 -17.74
C MET A 45 1.56 -31.17 -17.58
N ALA A 46 1.33 -30.70 -16.35
CA ALA A 46 0.36 -29.64 -16.08
C ALA A 46 0.84 -28.27 -16.57
N ALA A 47 2.14 -27.98 -16.45
CA ALA A 47 2.70 -26.72 -16.90
C ALA A 47 2.78 -26.64 -18.43
N ALA A 48 3.09 -27.76 -19.10
CA ALA A 48 3.08 -27.84 -20.57
C ALA A 48 1.69 -27.54 -21.17
N PHE A 49 0.61 -27.99 -20.53
CA PHE A 49 -0.75 -27.69 -20.97
C PHE A 49 -1.11 -26.20 -20.81
N LEU A 50 -0.63 -25.55 -19.75
CA LEU A 50 -0.92 -24.14 -19.44
C LEU A 50 0.07 -23.15 -20.06
N ALA A 51 1.22 -23.60 -20.52
CA ALA A 51 2.30 -22.76 -21.04
C ALA A 51 1.87 -21.94 -22.26
N ASP A 52 1.31 -22.60 -23.28
CA ASP A 52 0.89 -21.95 -24.52
C ASP A 52 -0.23 -20.91 -24.32
N PRO A 53 -1.36 -21.23 -23.65
CA PRO A 53 -2.41 -20.23 -23.43
C PRO A 53 -1.91 -19.07 -22.56
N TYR A 54 -1.05 -19.35 -21.57
CA TYR A 54 -0.47 -18.31 -20.74
C TYR A 54 0.43 -17.36 -21.52
N LYS A 55 1.34 -17.89 -22.37
CA LYS A 55 2.24 -17.05 -23.19
C LYS A 55 1.46 -16.18 -24.16
N GLN A 56 0.39 -16.69 -24.77
CA GLN A 56 -0.48 -15.90 -25.63
C GLN A 56 -1.18 -14.77 -24.85
N LEU A 57 -1.69 -15.06 -23.65
CA LEU A 57 -2.26 -14.04 -22.77
C LEU A 57 -1.21 -13.00 -22.35
N TYR A 58 0.01 -13.42 -22.02
CA TYR A 58 1.11 -12.53 -21.69
C TYR A 58 1.40 -11.57 -22.84
N ILE A 59 1.56 -12.08 -24.08
CA ILE A 59 1.83 -11.25 -25.26
C ILE A 59 0.67 -10.29 -25.52
N PHE A 60 -0.58 -10.75 -25.38
CA PHE A 60 -1.77 -9.91 -25.55
C PHE A 60 -1.81 -8.77 -24.51
N VAL A 61 -1.61 -9.09 -23.22
CA VAL A 61 -1.62 -8.11 -22.14
C VAL A 61 -0.45 -7.13 -22.32
N TYR A 62 0.76 -7.63 -22.57
CA TYR A 62 1.94 -6.81 -22.83
C TYR A 62 1.68 -5.83 -24.00
N GLY A 63 1.21 -6.33 -25.14
CA GLY A 63 0.93 -5.52 -26.33
C GLY A 63 -0.27 -4.58 -26.20
N LYS A 64 -1.07 -4.66 -25.14
CA LYS A 64 -2.18 -3.74 -24.84
C LYS A 64 -1.87 -2.78 -23.69
N THR A 65 -0.71 -2.92 -23.04
CA THR A 65 -0.36 -2.16 -21.84
C THR A 65 0.89 -1.30 -22.03
N ASP A 66 1.00 -0.62 -23.17
CA ASP A 66 2.11 0.32 -23.46
C ASP A 66 2.22 1.45 -22.42
N PHE A 67 1.09 1.87 -21.84
CA PHE A 67 1.05 2.84 -20.74
C PHE A 67 1.76 2.34 -19.46
N LEU A 68 2.01 1.04 -19.36
CA LEU A 68 2.70 0.36 -18.27
C LEU A 68 4.17 0.04 -18.61
N SER A 69 4.69 0.52 -19.76
CA SER A 69 6.06 0.26 -20.25
C SER A 69 7.15 0.51 -19.20
N PHE A 70 7.00 1.53 -18.35
CA PHE A 70 7.91 1.77 -17.23
C PHE A 70 8.01 0.55 -16.31
N PHE A 71 6.88 -0.06 -15.95
CA PHE A 71 6.85 -1.26 -15.11
C PHE A 71 7.37 -2.47 -15.87
N TRP A 72 6.98 -2.67 -17.13
CA TRP A 72 7.50 -3.78 -17.93
C TRP A 72 9.03 -3.83 -17.97
N ASN A 73 9.67 -2.66 -18.07
CA ASN A 73 11.13 -2.54 -18.15
C ASN A 73 11.84 -2.59 -16.78
N ASN A 74 11.24 -2.00 -15.73
CA ASN A 74 11.90 -1.85 -14.43
C ASN A 74 11.48 -2.88 -13.38
N SER A 75 10.37 -3.59 -13.58
CA SER A 75 9.88 -4.55 -12.59
C SER A 75 10.80 -5.77 -12.52
N PRO A 76 11.32 -6.08 -11.32
CA PRO A 76 12.29 -7.16 -11.11
C PRO A 76 11.62 -8.52 -11.22
N VAL A 77 12.28 -9.50 -11.80
CA VAL A 77 11.78 -10.88 -11.87
C VAL A 77 12.49 -11.69 -10.79
N PRO A 78 11.78 -12.20 -9.76
CA PRO A 78 12.44 -12.96 -8.70
C PRO A 78 13.01 -14.27 -9.26
N ASP A 79 14.21 -14.62 -8.82
CA ASP A 79 14.75 -15.97 -8.94
C ASP A 79 14.49 -16.71 -7.62
N LEU A 80 13.62 -17.72 -7.68
CA LEU A 80 13.20 -18.51 -6.53
C LEU A 80 14.22 -19.60 -6.16
N GLY A 81 15.15 -19.94 -7.07
CA GLY A 81 16.28 -20.82 -6.78
C GLY A 81 17.36 -20.12 -5.95
N SER A 82 17.49 -18.80 -6.09
CA SER A 82 18.41 -17.99 -5.29
C SER A 82 17.71 -16.74 -4.73
N LEU A 83 17.13 -16.90 -3.54
CA LEU A 83 16.43 -15.81 -2.82
C LEU A 83 17.33 -14.60 -2.50
N THR A 84 18.65 -14.80 -2.52
CA THR A 84 19.66 -13.75 -2.29
C THR A 84 20.16 -13.10 -3.58
N SER A 85 19.65 -13.49 -4.75
CA SER A 85 19.98 -12.81 -6.00
C SER A 85 19.51 -11.35 -5.98
N THR A 86 20.23 -10.52 -6.72
CA THR A 86 19.92 -9.09 -6.86
C THR A 86 18.47 -8.85 -7.30
N ASN A 87 17.95 -9.64 -8.25
CA ASN A 87 16.57 -9.48 -8.72
C ASN A 87 15.53 -9.89 -7.68
N SER A 88 15.77 -10.98 -6.93
CA SER A 88 14.89 -11.39 -5.82
C SER A 88 14.86 -10.34 -4.71
N LEU A 89 16.01 -9.76 -4.37
CA LEU A 89 16.08 -8.66 -3.40
C LEU A 89 15.31 -7.42 -3.87
N TYR A 90 15.46 -7.02 -5.13
CA TYR A 90 14.66 -5.91 -5.67
C TYR A 90 13.16 -6.22 -5.69
N PHE A 91 12.79 -7.46 -6.01
CA PHE A 91 11.40 -7.91 -5.94
C PHE A 91 10.85 -7.78 -4.51
N PHE A 92 11.58 -8.28 -3.51
CA PHE A 92 11.16 -8.14 -2.11
C PHE A 92 11.13 -6.68 -1.64
N ALA A 93 12.04 -5.82 -2.12
CA ALA A 93 12.03 -4.40 -1.81
C ALA A 93 10.76 -3.72 -2.33
N VAL A 94 10.39 -3.96 -3.58
CA VAL A 94 9.14 -3.47 -4.18
C VAL A 94 7.92 -4.07 -3.48
N TYR A 95 8.00 -5.34 -3.10
CA TYR A 95 6.94 -6.02 -2.40
C TYR A 95 6.67 -5.41 -1.02
N ILE A 96 7.73 -5.15 -0.23
CA ILE A 96 7.64 -4.46 1.06
C ILE A 96 7.10 -3.04 0.91
N MET A 97 7.42 -2.35 -0.20
CA MET A 97 6.91 -1.01 -0.52
C MET A 97 5.37 -0.95 -0.54
N ILE A 98 4.68 -2.03 -0.92
CA ILE A 98 3.21 -2.12 -0.86
C ILE A 98 2.71 -2.00 0.58
N PHE A 99 3.34 -2.71 1.51
CA PHE A 99 2.96 -2.71 2.93
C PHE A 99 3.27 -1.37 3.59
N ILE A 100 4.41 -0.77 3.23
CA ILE A 100 4.75 0.61 3.65
C ILE A 100 3.67 1.57 3.13
N GLY A 101 3.29 1.49 1.85
CA GLY A 101 2.23 2.29 1.26
C GLY A 101 0.88 2.13 1.97
N SER A 102 0.49 0.88 2.27
CA SER A 102 -0.73 0.56 3.04
C SER A 102 -0.71 1.17 4.43
N ALA A 103 0.40 1.01 5.16
CA ALA A 103 0.57 1.55 6.51
C ALA A 103 0.46 3.08 6.52
N VAL A 104 1.13 3.76 5.58
CA VAL A 104 1.10 5.23 5.44
C VAL A 104 -0.31 5.72 5.07
N LYS A 105 -0.99 5.04 4.13
CA LYS A 105 -2.38 5.34 3.75
C LYS A 105 -3.33 5.22 4.94
N ASN A 106 -3.26 4.11 5.67
CA ASN A 106 -4.11 3.83 6.81
C ASN A 106 -3.83 4.79 7.98
N SER A 107 -2.57 5.22 8.15
CA SER A 107 -2.19 6.24 9.13
C SER A 107 -2.86 7.57 8.84
N GLY A 108 -2.79 8.04 7.59
CA GLY A 108 -3.46 9.27 7.14
C GLY A 108 -4.98 9.21 7.31
N ALA A 109 -5.62 8.08 6.98
CA ALA A 109 -7.07 7.92 7.12
C ALA A 109 -7.55 8.00 8.57
N LYS A 110 -6.85 7.36 9.51
CA LYS A 110 -7.19 7.44 10.94
C LYS A 110 -6.98 8.84 11.52
N LEU A 111 -5.92 9.53 11.10
CA LEU A 111 -5.68 10.92 11.50
C LEU A 111 -6.79 11.84 11.01
N SER A 112 -7.22 11.70 9.75
CA SER A 112 -8.32 12.49 9.17
C SER A 112 -9.65 12.27 9.89
N SER A 113 -10.02 11.02 10.18
CA SER A 113 -11.29 10.70 10.86
C SER A 113 -11.35 11.30 12.27
N ARG A 114 -10.23 11.32 12.99
CA ARG A 114 -10.18 11.91 14.34
C ARG A 114 -10.18 13.43 14.31
N LEU A 115 -9.49 14.06 13.36
CA LEU A 115 -9.55 15.52 13.18
C LEU A 115 -10.96 16.00 12.86
N PHE A 116 -11.74 15.19 12.14
CA PHE A 116 -13.15 15.46 11.88
C PHE A 116 -13.99 15.37 13.16
N LYS A 117 -13.89 14.25 13.90
CA LYS A 117 -14.60 14.07 15.18
C LYS A 117 -14.25 15.14 16.23
N THR A 118 -12.97 15.51 16.34
CA THR A 118 -12.55 16.58 17.24
C THR A 118 -13.07 17.94 16.78
N GLY A 119 -13.17 18.17 15.46
CA GLY A 119 -13.80 19.38 14.92
C GLY A 119 -15.29 19.47 15.27
N GLU A 120 -16.02 18.37 15.09
CA GLU A 120 -17.45 18.21 15.40
C GLU A 120 -17.72 18.45 16.90
N GLN A 121 -16.95 17.81 17.80
CA GLN A 121 -17.07 18.01 19.24
C GLN A 121 -16.85 19.45 19.71
N ILE A 122 -15.94 20.18 19.06
CA ILE A 122 -15.71 21.61 19.37
C ILE A 122 -16.89 22.46 18.92
N GLU A 123 -17.48 22.14 17.77
CA GLU A 123 -18.64 22.86 17.24
C GLU A 123 -19.89 22.63 18.09
N ASP A 124 -20.12 21.39 18.54
CA ASP A 124 -21.18 21.03 19.47
C ASP A 124 -21.06 21.77 20.80
N GLN A 125 -19.85 21.85 21.37
CA GLN A 125 -19.59 22.60 22.61
C GLN A 125 -19.85 24.10 22.45
N LEU A 126 -19.48 24.68 21.31
CA LEU A 126 -19.75 26.09 21.03
C LEU A 126 -21.25 26.37 20.88
N MET A 127 -22.02 25.44 20.29
CA MET A 127 -23.47 25.57 20.21
C MET A 127 -24.13 25.44 21.60
N GLU A 128 -23.70 24.48 22.41
CA GLU A 128 -24.19 24.28 23.77
C GLU A 128 -23.91 25.49 24.67
N ASP A 129 -22.71 26.07 24.57
CA ASP A 129 -22.33 27.27 25.32
C ASP A 129 -23.11 28.53 24.88
N GLN A 130 -23.37 28.69 23.57
CA GLN A 130 -24.22 29.75 23.03
C GLN A 130 -25.66 29.62 23.53
N ILE A 131 -26.20 28.40 23.58
CA ILE A 131 -27.54 28.12 24.10
C ILE A 131 -27.61 28.39 25.61
N LYS A 132 -26.53 28.15 26.35
CA LYS A 132 -26.43 28.41 27.80
C LYS A 132 -26.12 29.87 28.15
N GLY A 133 -25.90 30.74 27.16
CA GLY A 133 -25.65 32.17 27.37
C GLY A 133 -24.31 32.48 28.04
N VAL A 134 -23.36 31.53 28.05
CA VAL A 134 -22.03 31.71 28.62
C VAL A 134 -21.16 32.40 27.57
N THR A 135 -20.55 33.54 27.89
CA THR A 135 -19.53 34.16 27.05
C THR A 135 -18.23 33.36 27.12
N SER A 136 -18.15 32.24 26.40
CA SER A 136 -16.94 31.42 26.31
C SER A 136 -15.98 31.92 25.22
N ARG A 137 -14.70 31.68 25.49
CA ARG A 137 -13.51 32.17 24.78
C ARG A 137 -13.58 32.02 23.25
N SER A 138 -13.03 33.03 22.58
CA SER A 138 -12.95 33.14 21.11
C SER A 138 -12.42 31.86 20.46
N ARG A 139 -13.06 31.45 19.34
CA ARG A 139 -12.70 30.30 18.48
C ARG A 139 -11.20 30.16 18.18
N ALA A 140 -10.43 31.25 18.27
CA ALA A 140 -8.99 31.28 18.07
C ALA A 140 -8.17 30.63 19.20
N GLU A 141 -8.65 30.69 20.45
CA GLU A 141 -7.90 30.29 21.66
C GLU A 141 -8.04 28.79 21.97
N ILE A 142 -9.17 28.20 21.60
CA ILE A 142 -9.43 26.75 21.71
C ILE A 142 -8.62 25.99 20.64
N ARG A 143 -8.48 26.55 19.43
CA ARG A 143 -7.69 25.96 18.34
C ARG A 143 -6.17 25.97 18.59
N SER A 144 -5.65 26.90 19.38
CA SER A 144 -4.21 26.99 19.69
C SER A 144 -3.76 26.02 20.80
N THR A 145 -4.70 25.55 21.62
CA THR A 145 -4.39 24.75 22.83
C THR A 145 -4.54 23.23 22.62
N LEU A 146 -5.15 22.82 21.50
CA LEU A 146 -5.29 21.41 21.15
C LEU A 146 -3.96 20.83 20.65
N SER A 147 -3.21 20.28 21.60
CA SER A 147 -2.12 19.33 21.37
C SER A 147 -2.67 18.09 20.65
N ILE A 148 -2.34 17.97 19.37
CA ILE A 148 -2.72 16.82 18.55
C ILE A 148 -1.75 15.68 18.87
N PRO A 149 -2.22 14.50 19.33
CA PRO A 149 -1.34 13.39 19.60
C PRO A 149 -0.77 12.81 18.30
N ASP A 150 0.56 12.68 18.26
CA ASP A 150 1.28 12.10 17.13
C ASP A 150 0.97 10.59 17.02
N TYR A 151 0.33 10.20 15.92
CA TYR A 151 0.11 8.80 15.62
C TYR A 151 1.31 8.21 14.87
N SER A 152 1.95 7.24 15.51
CA SER A 152 3.12 6.55 14.99
C SER A 152 2.77 5.54 13.90
N ILE A 153 3.31 5.77 12.69
CA ILE A 153 3.25 4.88 11.51
C ILE A 153 3.74 3.46 11.86
N PHE A 154 4.63 3.36 12.86
CA PHE A 154 5.25 2.12 13.31
C PHE A 154 4.23 1.07 13.81
N ARG A 155 3.20 1.49 14.55
CA ARG A 155 2.18 0.57 15.05
C ARG A 155 1.36 -0.03 13.92
N GLN A 156 1.13 0.72 12.84
CA GLN A 156 0.44 0.20 11.66
C GLN A 156 1.32 -0.76 10.86
N LEU A 157 2.61 -0.47 10.75
CA LEU A 157 3.56 -1.38 10.10
C LEU A 157 3.59 -2.76 10.78
N LEU A 158 3.51 -2.81 12.11
CA LEU A 158 3.48 -4.07 12.87
C LEU A 158 2.25 -4.95 12.54
N TRP A 159 1.08 -4.35 12.30
CA TRP A 159 -0.12 -5.12 11.90
C TRP A 159 -0.06 -5.63 10.47
N GLU A 160 0.69 -4.94 9.60
CA GLU A 160 0.88 -5.30 8.19
C GLU A 160 1.91 -6.43 8.01
N ILE A 161 2.63 -6.84 9.07
CA ILE A 161 3.53 -8.01 9.02
C ILE A 161 2.74 -9.31 8.81
N ILE A 162 1.55 -9.43 9.40
CA ILE A 162 0.71 -10.64 9.27
C ILE A 162 0.35 -10.93 7.80
N PRO A 163 -0.28 -9.99 7.06
CA PRO A 163 -0.60 -10.24 5.66
C PRO A 163 0.66 -10.45 4.81
N PHE A 164 1.77 -9.76 5.11
CA PHE A 164 3.07 -9.98 4.43
C PHE A 164 3.53 -11.43 4.54
N VAL A 165 3.55 -12.01 5.75
CA VAL A 165 3.99 -13.39 5.98
C VAL A 165 3.06 -14.40 5.31
N ILE A 166 1.74 -14.19 5.38
CA ILE A 166 0.76 -15.08 4.75
C ILE A 166 0.95 -15.12 3.24
N THR A 167 1.05 -13.96 2.60
CA THR A 167 1.15 -13.85 1.14
C THR A 167 2.49 -14.36 0.60
N SER A 168 3.59 -14.10 1.31
CA SER A 168 4.89 -14.68 0.95
C SER A 168 4.92 -16.21 1.17
N GLY A 169 4.25 -16.73 2.21
CA GLY A 169 4.04 -18.16 2.39
C GLY A 169 3.21 -18.81 1.28
N LEU A 170 2.12 -18.16 0.83
CA LEU A 170 1.32 -18.62 -0.31
C LEU A 170 2.13 -18.63 -1.61
N MET A 171 2.94 -17.60 -1.85
CA MET A 171 3.83 -17.53 -3.02
C MET A 171 4.82 -18.71 -3.03
N PHE A 172 5.45 -19.01 -1.89
CA PHE A 172 6.36 -20.15 -1.78
C PHE A 172 5.63 -21.51 -1.92
N GLY A 173 4.43 -21.64 -1.36
CA GLY A 173 3.60 -22.84 -1.53
C GLY A 173 3.21 -23.08 -2.99
N PHE A 174 2.84 -22.02 -3.70
CA PHE A 174 2.50 -22.08 -5.12
C PHE A 174 3.71 -22.49 -5.98
N TYR A 175 4.89 -21.91 -5.72
CA TYR A 175 6.15 -22.30 -6.35
C TYR A 175 6.39 -23.81 -6.24
N LYS A 176 6.30 -24.36 -5.02
CA LYS A 176 6.48 -25.79 -4.78
C LYS A 176 5.44 -26.67 -5.47
N MET A 177 4.18 -26.24 -5.50
CA MET A 177 3.07 -27.03 -6.04
C MET A 177 3.17 -27.22 -7.56
N PHE A 178 3.61 -26.20 -8.28
CA PHE A 178 3.74 -26.25 -9.74
C PHE A 178 5.10 -26.78 -10.22
N GLY A 179 5.98 -27.20 -9.29
CA GLY A 179 7.27 -27.81 -9.62
C GLY A 179 8.26 -26.81 -10.24
N PHE A 180 8.16 -25.55 -9.83
CA PHE A 180 9.18 -24.53 -10.11
C PHE A 180 10.36 -24.69 -9.16
#